data_AF-A0A034VYJ9-F1
#
_entry.id   AF-A0A034VYJ9-F1
#
_cell.length_a   1.000
_cell.length_b   1.000
_cell.length_c   1.000
_cell.angle_alpha   90.00
_cell.angle_beta   90.00
_cell.angle_gamma   90.00
#
_symmetry.space_group_name_H-M   'P 1'
#
loop_
_entity.id
_entity.type
_entity.pdbx_description
1 polymer ?
#
loop_
_entity_poly.entity_id
_entity_poly.type
_entity_poly.pdbx_seq_one_letter_code
_entity_poly.pdbx_strand_id
1 'polypeptide(L)'
;MKCPAMKEWVSVIEIIIALLCLFAILLLSCVIPFPDDMHMFLYQCSLATTMVLCLIFAFSTWFYSSNYPKTRFHVRIFIVIVLWTMFVFGLITAILFDMNFFGEYVYEHFERDIFNKSEYLLLNIGMLLGIVALFLLFVVNIILTVGVCRRARKNRQ
;
A
#
# COMPACT_ATOMS: atom_id res chain seq x y z
N MET A 1 -5.45 -20.05 -24.64
CA MET A 1 -5.20 -19.09 -23.53
C MET A 1 -4.65 -17.80 -24.11
N LYS A 2 -5.41 -16.69 -24.09
CA LYS A 2 -4.89 -15.37 -24.46
C LYS A 2 -4.07 -14.85 -23.29
N CYS A 3 -2.80 -14.52 -23.50
CA CYS A 3 -1.98 -13.89 -22.46
C CYS A 3 -2.63 -12.55 -22.06
N PRO A 4 -2.84 -12.28 -20.76
CA PRO A 4 -3.37 -11.00 -20.32
C PRO A 4 -2.42 -9.89 -20.75
N ALA A 5 -2.95 -8.77 -21.21
CA ALA A 5 -2.11 -7.62 -21.52
C ALA A 5 -1.41 -7.15 -20.23
N MET A 6 -0.17 -6.65 -20.31
CA MET A 6 0.60 -6.17 -19.14
C MET A 6 -0.19 -5.23 -18.20
N LYS A 7 -1.22 -4.55 -18.70
CA LYS A 7 -2.12 -3.68 -17.94
C LYS A 7 -3.05 -4.46 -17.00
N GLU A 8 -3.55 -5.61 -17.45
CA GLU A 8 -4.43 -6.48 -16.67
C GLU A 8 -3.66 -7.09 -15.50
N TRP A 9 -2.39 -7.48 -15.71
CA TRP A 9 -1.50 -7.94 -14.64
C TRP A 9 -1.28 -6.89 -13.56
N VAL A 10 -1.00 -5.63 -13.94
CA VAL A 10 -0.80 -4.55 -12.96
C VAL A 10 -2.06 -4.32 -12.13
N SER A 11 -3.23 -4.32 -12.76
CA SER A 11 -4.51 -4.17 -12.06
C SER A 11 -4.79 -5.33 -11.10
N VAL A 12 -4.48 -6.57 -11.50
CA VAL A 12 -4.61 -7.73 -10.61
C VAL A 12 -3.69 -7.60 -9.39
N ILE A 13 -2.45 -7.15 -9.58
CA ILE A 13 -1.52 -6.93 -8.47
C ILE A 13 -2.03 -5.81 -7.54
N GLU A 14 -2.59 -4.72 -8.08
CA GLU A 14 -3.21 -3.65 -7.28
C GLU A 14 -4.39 -4.17 -6.44
N ILE A 15 -5.22 -5.07 -6.97
CA ILE A 15 -6.30 -5.72 -6.21
C ILE A 15 -5.72 -6.60 -5.10
N ILE A 16 -4.67 -7.36 -5.37
CA ILE A 16 -4.00 -8.20 -4.36
C ILE A 16 -3.44 -7.32 -3.24
N ILE A 17 -2.79 -6.19 -3.57
CA ILE A 17 -2.30 -5.23 -2.58
C ILE A 17 -3.46 -4.71 -1.73
N ALA A 18 -4.58 -4.33 -2.35
CA ALA A 18 -5.75 -3.84 -1.62
C ALA A 18 -6.31 -4.90 -0.64
N LEU A 19 -6.38 -6.17 -1.05
CA LEU A 19 -6.82 -7.26 -0.18
C LEU A 19 -5.85 -7.51 0.98
N LEU A 20 -4.55 -7.43 0.74
CA LEU A 20 -3.53 -7.56 1.78
C LEU A 20 -3.63 -6.40 2.79
N CYS A 21 -3.79 -5.17 2.32
CA CYS A 21 -4.00 -4.01 3.17
C CYS A 21 -5.29 -4.14 4.00
N LEU A 22 -6.40 -4.58 3.40
CA LEU A 22 -7.65 -4.83 4.11
C LEU A 22 -7.44 -5.84 5.25
N PHE A 23 -6.79 -6.96 4.94
CA PHE A 23 -6.54 -8.01 5.93
C PHE A 23 -5.61 -7.52 7.05
N ALA A 24 -4.56 -6.76 6.73
CA ALA A 24 -3.67 -6.15 7.71
C ALA A 24 -4.42 -5.18 8.64
N ILE A 25 -5.29 -4.32 8.09
CA ILE A 25 -6.11 -3.39 8.90
C ILE A 25 -7.03 -4.16 9.83
N LEU A 26 -7.73 -5.19 9.35
CA LEU A 26 -8.63 -5.99 10.18
C LEU A 26 -7.89 -6.66 11.35
N LEU A 27 -6.71 -7.23 11.10
CA LEU A 27 -5.89 -7.84 12.15
C LEU A 27 -5.44 -6.80 13.17
N LEU A 28 -4.95 -5.64 12.72
CA LEU A 28 -4.50 -4.56 13.60
C LEU A 28 -5.68 -4.00 14.42
N SER A 29 -6.88 -3.89 13.85
CA SER A 29 -8.09 -3.44 14.56
C SER A 29 -8.57 -4.42 15.63
N CYS A 30 -8.23 -5.71 15.53
CA CYS A 30 -8.53 -6.70 16.56
C CYS A 30 -7.59 -6.64 17.76
N VAL A 31 -6.43 -5.98 17.63
CA VAL A 31 -5.38 -5.99 18.66
C VAL A 31 -5.51 -4.84 19.66
N ILE A 32 -6.07 -3.69 19.29
CA ILE A 32 -6.15 -2.53 20.20
C ILE A 32 -7.55 -1.89 20.21
N PRO A 33 -8.13 -1.60 21.39
CA PRO A 33 -9.27 -0.70 21.51
C PRO A 33 -8.84 0.74 21.22
N PHE A 34 -9.53 1.36 20.27
CA PHE A 34 -9.36 2.77 19.90
C PHE A 34 -9.59 3.69 21.13
N PRO A 35 -8.76 4.72 21.43
CA PRO A 35 -7.61 5.29 20.71
C PRO A 35 -6.29 5.34 21.56
N ASP A 36 -5.82 4.22 22.10
CA ASP A 36 -4.64 4.26 22.99
C ASP A 36 -3.28 4.41 22.26
N ASP A 37 -3.18 4.04 20.97
CA ASP A 37 -1.93 4.16 20.19
C ASP A 37 -2.12 4.91 18.85
N MET A 38 -1.69 6.17 18.84
CA MET A 38 -1.80 7.06 17.67
C MET A 38 -0.91 6.64 16.50
N HIS A 39 0.22 5.97 16.74
CA HIS A 39 1.14 5.56 15.68
C HIS A 39 0.60 4.36 14.89
N MET A 40 0.03 3.39 15.60
CA MET A 40 -0.66 2.25 14.99
C MET A 40 -1.88 2.72 14.19
N PHE A 41 -2.63 3.69 14.71
CA PHE A 41 -3.75 4.30 13.98
C PHE A 41 -3.31 5.01 12.69
N LEU A 42 -2.22 5.79 12.73
CA LEU A 42 -1.65 6.42 11.53
C LEU A 42 -1.22 5.38 10.49
N TYR A 43 -0.66 4.26 10.93
CA TYR A 43 -0.30 3.15 10.05
C TYR A 43 -1.54 2.49 9.41
N GLN A 44 -2.60 2.24 10.18
CA GLN A 44 -3.88 1.74 9.64
C GLN A 44 -4.50 2.71 8.63
N CYS A 45 -4.49 4.02 8.92
CA CYS A 45 -4.97 5.05 8.00
C CYS A 45 -4.16 5.07 6.69
N SER A 46 -2.85 4.88 6.78
CA SER A 46 -1.94 4.78 5.63
C SER A 46 -2.25 3.55 4.76
N LEU A 47 -2.43 2.38 5.39
CA LEU A 47 -2.85 1.15 4.71
C LEU A 47 -4.24 1.28 4.07
N ALA A 48 -5.20 1.92 4.75
CA ALA A 48 -6.55 2.14 4.24
C ALA A 48 -6.55 3.05 3.02
N THR A 49 -5.78 4.14 3.07
CA THR A 49 -5.61 5.05 1.93
C THR A 49 -4.97 4.32 0.74
N THR A 50 -3.95 3.50 1.00
CA THR A 50 -3.28 2.68 -0.02
C THR A 50 -4.25 1.69 -0.67
N MET A 51 -5.08 1.01 0.13
CA MET A 51 -6.12 0.09 -0.35
C MET A 51 -7.11 0.80 -1.29
N VAL A 52 -7.67 1.93 -0.87
CA VAL A 52 -8.65 2.69 -1.65
C VAL A 52 -8.05 3.14 -2.98
N LEU A 53 -6.83 3.68 -2.97
CA LEU A 53 -6.16 4.13 -4.18
C LEU A 53 -5.84 2.96 -5.13
N CYS A 54 -5.35 1.84 -4.61
CA CYS A 54 -5.12 0.64 -5.42
C CYS A 54 -6.41 0.13 -6.08
N LEU A 55 -7.54 0.13 -5.36
CA LEU A 55 -8.84 -0.25 -5.95
C LEU A 55 -9.27 0.73 -7.05
N ILE A 56 -9.16 2.04 -6.80
CA ILE A 56 -9.50 3.07 -7.78
C ILE A 56 -8.66 2.89 -9.05
N PHE A 57 -7.36 2.61 -8.93
CA PHE A 57 -6.48 2.42 -10.08
C PHE A 57 -6.70 1.08 -10.78
N ALA A 58 -6.98 0.02 -10.04
CA ALA A 58 -7.32 -1.26 -10.62
C ALA A 58 -8.60 -1.15 -11.48
N PHE A 59 -9.64 -0.53 -10.93
CA PHE A 59 -10.90 -0.28 -11.65
C PHE A 59 -10.72 0.70 -12.80
N SER A 60 -9.94 1.76 -12.62
CA SER A 60 -9.60 2.69 -13.71
C SER A 60 -8.93 1.94 -14.86
N THR A 61 -8.07 0.97 -14.58
CA THR A 61 -7.38 0.20 -15.64
C THR A 61 -8.34 -0.66 -16.46
N TRP A 62 -9.43 -1.16 -15.85
CA TRP A 62 -10.44 -1.98 -16.52
C TRP A 62 -11.52 -1.16 -17.22
N PHE A 63 -12.03 -0.11 -16.56
CA PHE A 63 -13.17 0.67 -17.03
C PHE A 63 -12.79 1.93 -17.81
N TYR A 64 -11.57 2.46 -17.64
CA TYR A 64 -11.18 3.71 -18.29
C TYR A 64 -10.83 3.51 -19.77
N SER A 65 -11.86 3.58 -20.62
CA SER A 65 -11.75 3.68 -22.08
C SER A 65 -12.05 5.11 -22.56
N SER A 66 -11.21 6.08 -22.21
CA SER A 66 -11.35 7.43 -22.77
C SER A 66 -10.82 7.51 -24.21
N ASN A 67 -11.62 8.04 -25.14
CA ASN A 67 -11.24 8.23 -26.54
C ASN A 67 -10.13 9.29 -26.76
N TYR A 68 -9.74 10.06 -25.73
CA TYR A 68 -8.74 11.12 -25.86
C TYR A 68 -7.34 10.67 -25.40
N PRO A 69 -6.35 10.56 -26.31
CA PRO A 69 -5.03 10.01 -25.99
C PRO A 69 -4.17 10.93 -25.11
N LYS A 70 -4.32 12.26 -25.22
CA LYS A 70 -3.59 13.24 -24.40
C LYS A 70 -4.04 13.18 -22.93
N THR A 71 -5.33 13.24 -22.68
CA THR A 71 -5.92 13.13 -21.33
C THR A 71 -5.53 11.81 -20.65
N ARG A 72 -5.51 10.70 -21.40
CA ARG A 72 -5.09 9.39 -20.89
C ARG A 72 -3.62 9.37 -20.42
N PHE A 73 -2.75 10.18 -21.00
CA PHE A 73 -1.35 10.25 -20.59
C PHE A 73 -1.17 11.08 -19.30
N HIS A 74 -1.86 12.22 -19.19
CA HIS A 74 -1.86 13.03 -17.96
C HIS A 74 -2.39 12.25 -16.75
N VAL A 75 -3.51 11.54 -16.93
CA VAL A 75 -4.08 10.69 -15.86
C VAL A 75 -3.08 9.62 -15.41
N ARG A 76 -2.34 9.00 -16.32
CA ARG A 76 -1.32 8.00 -15.96
C ARG A 76 -0.14 8.59 -15.19
N ILE A 77 0.33 9.78 -15.58
CA ILE A 77 1.37 10.49 -14.82
C ILE A 77 0.87 10.81 -13.42
N PHE A 78 -0.36 11.31 -13.31
CA PHE A 78 -0.97 11.61 -12.02
C PHE A 78 -1.05 10.37 -11.11
N ILE A 79 -1.52 9.23 -11.65
CA ILE A 79 -1.56 7.95 -10.93
C ILE A 79 -0.17 7.57 -10.39
N VAL A 80 0.86 7.65 -11.24
CA VAL A 80 2.24 7.34 -10.84
C VAL A 80 2.71 8.24 -9.70
N ILE A 81 2.49 9.55 -9.81
CA ILE A 81 2.89 10.51 -8.77
C ILE A 81 2.19 10.18 -7.44
N VAL A 82 0.87 9.95 -7.47
CA VAL A 82 0.07 9.64 -6.28
C VAL A 82 0.54 8.34 -5.62
N LEU A 83 0.78 7.29 -6.39
CA LEU A 83 1.26 6.02 -5.83
C LEU A 83 2.68 6.11 -5.24
N TRP A 84 3.57 6.91 -5.83
CA TRP A 84 4.89 7.17 -5.25
C TRP A 84 4.80 7.95 -3.94
N THR A 85 3.95 8.99 -3.88
CA THR A 85 3.74 9.73 -2.63
C THR A 85 3.17 8.84 -1.52
N MET A 86 2.27 7.92 -1.86
CA MET A 86 1.70 6.97 -0.89
C MET A 86 2.72 5.93 -0.45
N PHE A 87 3.59 5.46 -1.33
CA PHE A 87 4.68 4.58 -0.95
C PHE A 87 5.60 5.23 0.09
N VAL A 88 5.97 6.50 -0.11
CA VAL A 88 6.78 7.26 0.86
C VAL A 88 6.04 7.41 2.19
N PHE A 89 4.75 7.75 2.16
CA PHE A 89 3.94 7.90 3.37
C PHE A 89 3.79 6.56 4.13
N GLY A 90 3.55 5.46 3.40
CA GLY A 90 3.53 4.10 3.94
C GLY A 90 4.83 3.68 4.59
N LEU A 91 5.96 4.06 3.99
CA LEU A 91 7.29 3.77 4.52
C LEU A 91 7.57 4.58 5.81
N ILE A 92 7.24 5.88 5.82
CA ILE A 92 7.40 6.73 7.01
C ILE A 92 6.53 6.21 8.16
N THR A 93 5.25 5.91 7.90
CA THR A 93 4.33 5.39 8.93
C THR A 93 4.74 4.01 9.44
N ALA A 94 5.28 3.14 8.58
CA ALA A 94 5.84 1.86 9.01
C ALA A 94 7.08 2.03 9.90
N ILE A 95 8.01 2.93 9.55
CA ILE A 95 9.20 3.21 10.38
C ILE A 95 8.80 3.81 11.72
N LEU A 96 7.87 4.77 11.74
CA LEU A 96 7.40 5.37 13.00
C LEU A 96 6.74 4.33 13.91
N PHE A 97 5.97 3.41 13.33
CA PHE A 97 5.36 2.31 14.07
C PHE A 97 6.42 1.35 14.63
N ASP A 98 7.40 0.96 13.82
CA ASP A 98 8.51 0.10 14.22
C ASP A 98 9.39 0.74 15.31
N MET A 99 9.72 2.03 15.16
CA MET A 99 10.48 2.78 16.16
C MET A 99 9.74 2.93 17.48
N ASN A 100 8.42 3.07 17.48
CA ASN A 100 7.65 3.12 18.71
C ASN A 100 7.65 1.74 19.38
N PHE A 101 7.36 0.69 18.60
CA PHE A 101 7.25 -0.67 19.10
C PHE A 101 8.58 -1.27 19.59
N PHE A 102 9.68 -1.06 18.87
CA PHE A 102 11.03 -1.50 19.27
C PHE A 102 11.73 -0.50 20.18
N GLY A 103 11.47 0.81 20.05
CA GLY A 103 12.01 1.84 20.93
C GLY A 103 11.49 1.70 22.35
N GLU A 104 10.20 1.46 22.53
CA GLU A 104 9.61 1.15 23.85
C GLU A 104 10.06 -0.22 24.39
N TYR A 105 10.43 -1.17 23.51
CA TYR A 105 11.01 -2.46 23.91
C TYR A 105 12.44 -2.31 24.49
N VAL A 106 13.17 -1.26 24.10
CA VAL A 106 14.57 -1.03 24.48
C VAL A 106 14.72 -0.06 25.67
N TYR A 107 13.78 0.87 25.90
CA TYR A 107 13.96 2.02 26.80
C TYR A 107 13.10 2.05 28.10
N GLU A 108 12.79 0.90 28.69
CA GLU A 108 12.19 0.78 30.05
C GLU A 108 10.73 1.28 30.22
N HIS A 109 9.72 0.44 29.94
CA HIS A 109 8.48 0.25 30.75
C HIS A 109 7.39 -0.61 30.06
N PHE A 110 7.71 -1.51 29.14
CA PHE A 110 6.68 -2.42 28.62
C PHE A 110 6.42 -3.57 29.60
N GLU A 111 5.40 -3.40 30.45
CA GLU A 111 4.78 -4.50 31.18
C GLU A 111 4.32 -5.54 30.14
N ARG A 112 5.03 -6.68 30.09
CA ARG A 112 4.73 -7.84 29.25
C ARG A 112 3.33 -8.44 29.48
N ASP A 113 2.55 -7.91 30.41
CA ASP A 113 1.26 -8.42 30.85
C ASP A 113 0.05 -7.78 30.14
N ILE A 114 0.24 -6.75 29.30
CA ILE A 114 -0.89 -6.08 28.60
C ILE A 114 -1.33 -6.85 27.35
N PHE A 115 -0.39 -7.50 26.64
CA PHE A 115 -0.70 -8.23 25.41
C PHE A 115 -0.69 -9.75 25.62
N ASN A 116 -1.82 -10.39 25.33
CA ASN A 116 -1.86 -11.84 25.24
C ASN A 116 -0.97 -12.33 24.10
N LYS A 117 -0.43 -13.55 24.23
CA LYS A 117 0.40 -14.20 23.19
C LYS A 117 -0.27 -14.21 21.82
N SER A 118 -1.60 -14.27 21.77
CA SER A 118 -2.41 -14.18 20.54
C SER A 118 -2.38 -12.79 19.88
N GLU A 119 -2.41 -11.72 20.66
CA GLU A 119 -2.42 -10.34 20.16
C GLU A 119 -1.06 -9.96 19.59
N TYR A 120 0.02 -10.40 20.23
CA TYR A 120 1.38 -10.26 19.70
C TYR A 120 1.56 -11.00 18.36
N LEU A 121 1.00 -12.21 18.24
CA LEU A 121 1.01 -12.96 16.98
C LEU A 121 0.22 -12.25 15.89
N LEU A 122 -0.98 -11.74 16.20
CA LEU A 122 -1.82 -10.99 15.26
C LEU A 122 -1.11 -9.72 14.77
N LEU A 123 -0.47 -8.98 15.68
CA LEU A 123 0.27 -7.77 15.36
C LEU A 123 1.48 -8.04 14.47
N ASN A 124 2.25 -9.09 14.75
CA ASN A 124 3.39 -9.49 13.92
C ASN A 124 2.94 -9.93 12.51
N ILE A 125 1.84 -10.69 12.41
CA ILE A 125 1.27 -11.08 11.12
C ILE A 125 0.78 -9.84 10.35
N GLY A 126 0.12 -8.90 11.02
CA GLY A 126 -0.34 -7.64 10.45
C GLY A 126 0.82 -6.79 9.89
N MET A 127 1.90 -6.66 10.65
CA MET A 127 3.13 -5.98 10.18
C MET A 127 3.74 -6.67 8.96
N LEU A 128 3.86 -7.99 9.01
CA LEU A 128 4.44 -8.75 7.90
C LEU A 128 3.62 -8.59 6.61
N LEU A 129 2.28 -8.62 6.72
CA LEU A 129 1.38 -8.34 5.60
C LEU A 129 1.56 -6.94 5.04
N GLY A 130 1.70 -5.93 5.92
CA GLY A 130 1.94 -4.55 5.51
C GLY A 130 3.28 -4.35 4.81
N ILE A 131 4.34 -5.03 5.26
CA ILE A 131 5.66 -5.04 4.58
C ILE A 131 5.54 -5.66 3.19
N VAL A 132 4.85 -6.80 3.07
CA VAL A 132 4.61 -7.45 1.78
C VAL A 132 3.80 -6.55 0.85
N ALA A 133 2.78 -5.86 1.36
CA ALA A 133 1.98 -4.91 0.60
C ALA A 133 2.83 -3.72 0.09
N LEU A 134 3.70 -3.15 0.93
CA LEU A 134 4.62 -2.08 0.53
C LEU A 134 5.62 -2.53 -0.53
N PHE A 135 6.14 -3.76 -0.41
CA PHE A 135 7.05 -4.31 -1.42
C PHE A 135 6.36 -4.52 -2.77
N LEU A 136 5.15 -5.06 -2.77
CA LEU A 136 4.34 -5.21 -3.99
C LEU A 136 4.01 -3.84 -4.61
N LEU A 137 3.66 -2.85 -3.78
CA LEU A 137 3.39 -1.48 -4.22
C LEU A 137 4.63 -0.86 -4.89
N PHE A 138 5.82 -1.09 -4.35
CA PHE A 138 7.09 -0.66 -4.95
C PHE A 138 7.31 -1.26 -6.34
N VAL A 139 7.09 -2.57 -6.48
CA VAL A 139 7.22 -3.27 -7.77
C VAL A 139 6.22 -2.70 -8.80
N VAL A 140 4.97 -2.49 -8.42
CA VAL A 140 3.94 -1.89 -9.29
C VAL A 140 4.35 -0.47 -9.71
N ASN A 141 4.83 0.33 -8.76
CA ASN A 141 5.31 1.69 -9.04
C ASN A 141 6.42 1.70 -10.10
N ILE A 142 7.41 0.82 -9.99
CA ILE A 142 8.47 0.70 -11.00
C ILE A 142 7.88 0.35 -12.37
N ILE A 143 6.99 -0.65 -12.44
CA ILE A 143 6.38 -1.10 -13.70
C ILE A 143 5.60 0.05 -14.36
N LEU A 144 4.81 0.79 -13.58
CA LEU A 144 4.02 1.91 -14.07
C LEU A 144 4.91 3.07 -14.55
N THR A 145 5.95 3.43 -13.78
CA THR A 145 6.91 4.48 -14.17
C THR A 145 7.61 4.12 -15.48
N VAL A 146 8.12 2.89 -15.62
CA VAL A 146 8.74 2.42 -16.87
C VAL A 146 7.74 2.46 -18.03
N GLY A 147 6.48 2.08 -17.78
CA GLY A 147 5.40 2.13 -18.76
C GLY A 147 5.10 3.55 -19.27
N VAL A 148 5.10 4.54 -18.37
CA VAL A 148 4.91 5.96 -18.72
C VAL A 148 6.12 6.51 -19.48
N CYS A 149 7.35 6.24 -19.01
CA CYS A 149 8.59 6.70 -19.65
C CYS A 149 8.75 6.15 -21.08
N ARG A 150 8.48 4.86 -21.30
CA ARG A 150 8.52 4.25 -22.65
C ARG A 150 7.54 4.94 -23.60
N ARG A 151 6.33 5.26 -23.12
CA ARG A 151 5.30 5.92 -23.94
C ARG A 151 5.64 7.39 -24.20
N ALA A 152 6.23 8.10 -23.23
CA ALA A 152 6.71 9.46 -23.40
C ALA A 152 7.78 9.55 -24.49
N ARG A 153 8.72 8.58 -24.52
CA ARG A 153 9.78 8.53 -25.53
C ARG A 153 9.24 8.28 -26.93
N LYS A 154 8.23 7.41 -27.08
CA LYS A 154 7.58 7.12 -28.37
C LYS A 154 6.83 8.32 -28.96
N ASN A 155 6.28 9.20 -28.12
CA ASN A 155 5.56 10.40 -28.58
C ASN A 155 6.51 11.57 -28.96
N ARG A 156 7.81 11.47 -28.69
CA ARG A 156 8.82 12.48 -29.08
C ARG A 156 9.53 12.16 -30.40
N GLN A 157 9.42 10.93 -30.90
CA GLN A 157 9.89 10.50 -32.22
C GLN A 157 8.75 10.64 -33.22
#